data_AF-A0A7X8FFQ1-F1
#
_entry.id   AF-A0A7X8FFQ1-F1
#
_cell.length_a   1.000
_cell.length_b   1.000
_cell.length_c   1.000
_cell.angle_alpha   90.00
_cell.angle_beta   90.00
_cell.angle_gamma   90.00
#
_symmetry.space_group_name_H-M   'P 1'
#
loop_
_entity.id
_entity.type
_entity.pdbx_description
1 polymer ?
#
loop_
_entity_poly.entity_id
_entity_poly.type
_entity_poly.pdbx_seq_one_letter_code
_entity_poly.pdbx_strand_id
1 'polypeptide(L)'
;MAEGLGFQVDWDPDTRTVICWPQGESQPDVSAAQEHVKQIRDKETKQIEPNEEYTVNRGYKVPKETDLKVDFYDLYNIDVSTNILLFKPIEKQYQDLVLILTSKFSPELVDQVMAYVKQKTNWDQELKLKEWVANGCFIEVGSNAGNSGIQIDVRRI
;
A
#
# COMPACT_ATOMS: atom_id res chain seq x y z
N MET A 1 9.20 -3.37 -34.60
CA MET A 1 9.24 -4.85 -34.60
C MET A 1 10.69 -5.28 -34.42
N ALA A 2 10.99 -6.07 -33.39
CA ALA A 2 12.37 -6.47 -33.05
C ALA A 2 12.97 -7.48 -34.05
N GLU A 3 12.12 -8.23 -34.77
CA GLU A 3 12.52 -9.18 -35.82
C GLU A 3 13.23 -8.50 -37.01
N GLY A 4 12.97 -7.20 -37.23
CA GLY A 4 13.67 -6.40 -38.24
C GLY A 4 15.07 -5.90 -37.82
N LEU A 5 15.51 -6.21 -36.59
CA LEU A 5 16.77 -5.75 -36.00
C LEU A 5 17.74 -6.91 -35.69
N GLY A 6 17.49 -8.11 -36.21
CA GLY A 6 18.35 -9.28 -36.01
C GLY A 6 18.15 -10.00 -34.68
N PHE A 7 16.96 -9.89 -34.07
CA PHE A 7 16.58 -10.59 -32.84
C PHE A 7 15.46 -11.59 -33.10
N GLN A 8 15.55 -12.74 -32.44
CA GLN A 8 14.45 -13.67 -32.25
C GLN A 8 13.63 -13.27 -31.03
N VAL A 9 12.33 -13.52 -31.10
CA VAL A 9 11.36 -13.16 -30.07
C VAL A 9 10.52 -14.37 -29.75
N ASP A 10 10.30 -14.62 -28.46
CA ASP A 10 9.34 -15.59 -27.96
C ASP A 10 8.44 -14.96 -26.90
N TRP A 11 7.26 -15.54 -26.72
CA TRP A 11 6.26 -15.08 -25.77
C TRP A 11 6.06 -16.13 -24.69
N ASP A 12 6.29 -15.74 -23.44
CA ASP A 12 5.91 -16.56 -22.29
C ASP A 12 4.48 -16.20 -21.82
N PRO A 13 3.48 -17.08 -22.02
CA PRO A 13 2.11 -16.79 -21.62
C PRO A 13 1.88 -16.87 -20.10
N ASP A 14 2.73 -17.58 -19.37
CA ASP A 14 2.62 -17.77 -17.91
C ASP A 14 3.02 -16.51 -17.16
N THR A 15 4.11 -15.86 -17.54
CA THR A 15 4.61 -14.60 -16.96
C THR A 15 4.18 -13.37 -17.76
N ARG A 16 3.59 -13.55 -18.94
CA ARG A 16 3.23 -12.47 -19.88
C ARG A 16 4.42 -11.60 -20.25
N THR A 17 5.56 -12.22 -20.49
CA THR A 17 6.83 -11.54 -20.80
C THR A 17 7.29 -11.87 -22.21
N VAL A 18 7.86 -10.87 -22.88
CA VAL A 18 8.53 -11.05 -24.17
C VAL A 18 9.99 -11.41 -23.91
N ILE A 19 10.44 -12.52 -24.47
CA ILE A 19 11.84 -12.97 -24.41
C ILE A 19 12.48 -12.63 -25.75
N CYS A 20 13.61 -11.91 -25.76
CA CYS A 20 14.32 -11.55 -26.99
C CYS A 20 15.81 -11.88 -26.92
N TRP A 21 16.37 -12.40 -28.02
CA TRP A 21 17.79 -12.76 -28.13
C TRP A 21 18.31 -12.66 -29.58
N PRO A 22 19.63 -12.61 -29.83
CA PRO A 22 20.17 -12.46 -31.19
C PRO A 22 19.83 -13.63 -32.12
N GLN A 23 19.56 -13.32 -33.38
CA GLN A 23 19.24 -14.33 -34.40
C GLN A 23 20.44 -15.22 -34.72
N GLY A 24 20.24 -16.54 -34.63
CA GLY A 24 21.28 -17.54 -34.88
C GLY A 24 21.95 -18.05 -33.60
N GLU A 25 21.63 -17.46 -32.45
CA GLU A 25 21.99 -17.99 -31.14
C GLU A 25 20.86 -18.86 -30.58
N SER A 26 21.24 -19.80 -29.70
CA SER A 26 20.24 -20.56 -28.94
C SER A 26 19.63 -19.66 -27.86
N GLN A 27 18.34 -19.82 -27.62
CA GLN A 27 17.63 -19.07 -26.57
C GLN A 27 18.35 -19.22 -25.21
N PRO A 28 18.58 -18.12 -24.49
CA PRO A 28 19.22 -18.17 -23.17
C PRO A 28 18.29 -18.80 -22.13
N ASP A 29 18.86 -19.43 -21.10
CA ASP A 29 18.09 -19.88 -19.94
C ASP A 29 17.61 -18.67 -19.14
N VAL A 30 16.30 -18.44 -19.18
CA VAL A 30 15.63 -17.35 -18.47
C VAL A 30 14.79 -17.86 -17.29
N SER A 31 14.95 -19.14 -16.92
CA SER A 31 14.17 -19.80 -15.86
C SER A 31 14.22 -19.03 -14.54
N ALA A 32 15.38 -18.51 -14.15
CA ALA A 32 15.52 -17.71 -12.92
C ALA A 32 14.76 -16.37 -12.99
N ALA A 33 14.78 -15.70 -14.15
CA ALA A 33 14.05 -14.45 -14.35
C ALA A 33 12.53 -14.70 -14.42
N GLN A 34 12.10 -15.76 -15.09
CA GLN A 34 10.70 -16.19 -15.13
C GLN A 34 10.20 -16.56 -13.73
N GLU A 35 10.97 -17.31 -12.95
CA GLU A 35 10.62 -17.66 -11.57
C GLU A 35 10.51 -16.40 -10.69
N HIS A 36 11.42 -15.43 -10.86
CA HIS A 36 11.33 -14.15 -10.16
C HIS A 36 10.05 -13.37 -10.53
N VAL A 37 9.70 -13.32 -11.81
CA VAL A 37 8.45 -12.68 -12.29
C VAL A 37 7.21 -13.43 -11.78
N LYS A 38 7.23 -14.78 -11.76
CA LYS A 38 6.17 -15.58 -11.14
C LYS A 38 6.03 -15.24 -9.65
N GLN A 39 7.12 -15.19 -8.89
CA GLN A 39 7.10 -14.81 -7.48
C GLN A 39 6.59 -13.38 -7.22
N ILE A 40 6.94 -12.41 -8.07
CA ILE A 40 6.38 -11.05 -7.97
C ILE A 40 4.88 -11.09 -8.22
N ARG A 41 4.45 -11.75 -9.29
CA ARG A 41 3.04 -11.88 -9.64
C ARG A 41 2.23 -12.62 -8.57
N ASP A 42 2.76 -13.73 -8.04
CA ASP A 42 2.13 -14.51 -6.98
C ASP A 42 2.02 -13.71 -5.67
N LYS A 43 2.96 -12.79 -5.40
CA LYS A 43 2.83 -11.81 -4.31
C LYS A 43 1.74 -10.76 -4.56
N GLU A 44 1.49 -10.40 -5.82
CA GLU A 44 0.45 -9.44 -6.21
C GLU A 44 -0.95 -10.07 -6.37
N THR A 45 -1.06 -11.38 -6.63
CA THR A 45 -2.35 -12.08 -6.85
C THR A 45 -2.87 -12.91 -5.68
N LYS A 46 -2.20 -12.96 -4.52
CA LYS A 46 -2.73 -13.65 -3.35
C LYS A 46 -3.84 -12.86 -2.65
N GLN A 47 -5.07 -13.22 -3.00
CA GLN A 47 -6.26 -13.08 -2.17
C GLN A 47 -6.06 -13.79 -0.81
N ILE A 48 -6.35 -13.06 0.27
CA ILE A 48 -6.70 -13.52 1.64
C ILE A 48 -5.91 -14.76 2.12
N GLU A 49 -4.66 -14.56 2.53
CA GLU A 49 -4.02 -15.49 3.47
C GLU A 49 -4.33 -15.03 4.90
N PRO A 50 -4.99 -15.85 5.74
CA PRO A 50 -5.07 -15.57 7.17
C PRO A 50 -3.67 -15.75 7.74
N ASN A 51 -2.90 -14.67 7.84
CA ASN A 51 -1.87 -14.61 8.86
C ASN A 51 -2.60 -14.54 10.21
N GLU A 52 -2.11 -15.20 11.26
CA GLU A 52 -2.82 -15.23 12.55
C GLU A 52 -3.06 -13.81 13.10
N GLU A 53 -2.23 -12.84 12.72
CA GLU A 53 -2.18 -11.49 13.28
C GLU A 53 -2.95 -10.40 12.48
N TYR A 54 -3.17 -10.58 11.16
CA TYR A 54 -3.82 -9.56 10.33
C TYR A 54 -4.71 -10.14 9.22
N THR A 55 -5.63 -9.33 8.70
CA THR A 55 -6.39 -9.58 7.47
C THR A 55 -5.87 -8.68 6.35
N VAL A 56 -6.07 -9.07 5.10
CA VAL A 56 -5.73 -8.24 3.94
C VAL A 56 -7.01 -7.78 3.25
N ASN A 57 -7.19 -6.47 3.11
CA ASN A 57 -8.32 -5.89 2.39
C ASN A 57 -7.84 -4.75 1.49
N ARG A 58 -8.20 -4.79 0.20
CA ARG A 58 -7.76 -3.80 -0.83
C ARG A 58 -6.25 -3.56 -0.89
N GLY A 59 -5.46 -4.58 -0.54
CA GLY A 59 -4.00 -4.50 -0.47
C GLY A 59 -3.44 -3.91 0.83
N TYR A 60 -4.29 -3.56 1.81
CA TYR A 60 -3.88 -3.13 3.14
C TYR A 60 -3.88 -4.30 4.12
N LYS A 61 -2.82 -4.43 4.91
CA LYS A 61 -2.75 -5.34 6.06
C LYS A 61 -3.38 -4.66 7.27
N VAL A 62 -4.49 -5.20 7.76
CA VAL A 62 -5.22 -4.68 8.92
C VAL A 62 -5.09 -5.68 10.08
N PRO A 63 -4.50 -5.32 11.23
CA PRO A 63 -4.43 -6.20 12.39
C PRO A 63 -5.82 -6.68 12.83
N LYS A 64 -5.97 -7.96 13.20
CA LYS A 64 -7.26 -8.50 13.64
C LYS A 64 -7.74 -7.90 14.96
N GLU A 65 -6.80 -7.66 15.87
CA GLU A 65 -7.05 -7.03 17.17
C GLU A 65 -6.62 -5.56 17.15
N THR A 66 -7.14 -4.77 16.22
CA THR A 66 -6.85 -3.34 16.15
C THR A 66 -7.78 -2.51 17.04
N ASP A 67 -7.22 -1.50 17.71
CA ASP A 67 -8.00 -0.48 18.42
C ASP A 67 -8.35 0.73 17.55
N LEU A 68 -7.70 0.82 16.37
CA LEU A 68 -7.92 1.82 15.34
C LEU A 68 -9.25 1.52 14.63
N LYS A 69 -10.07 2.55 14.41
CA LYS A 69 -11.21 2.38 13.51
C LYS A 69 -10.68 2.33 12.09
N VAL A 70 -11.01 1.28 11.35
CA VAL A 70 -10.58 1.09 9.96
C VAL A 70 -11.80 0.71 9.15
N ASP A 71 -12.13 1.56 8.17
CA ASP A 71 -13.26 1.37 7.28
C ASP A 71 -12.82 1.43 5.82
N PHE A 72 -13.54 0.69 4.98
CA PHE A 72 -13.31 0.64 3.54
C PHE A 72 -14.61 1.03 2.84
N TYR A 73 -14.56 2.03 1.98
CA TYR A 73 -15.71 2.54 1.24
C TYR A 73 -15.39 2.59 -0.25
N ASP A 74 -16.40 2.49 -1.13
CA ASP A 74 -16.24 2.84 -2.55
C ASP A 74 -16.69 4.27 -2.86
N LEU A 75 -17.43 4.86 -1.93
CA LEU A 75 -17.90 6.24 -2.02
C LEU A 75 -16.72 7.21 -1.88
N TYR A 76 -16.82 8.33 -2.59
CA TYR A 76 -15.85 9.43 -2.53
C TYR A 76 -14.40 9.04 -2.88
N ASN A 77 -14.21 7.95 -3.64
CA ASN A 77 -12.90 7.41 -4.02
C ASN A 77 -11.98 7.08 -2.83
N ILE A 78 -12.53 6.94 -1.63
CA ILE A 78 -11.76 6.53 -0.46
C ILE A 78 -11.37 5.06 -0.66
N ASP A 79 -10.13 4.72 -0.36
CA ASP A 79 -9.59 3.36 -0.45
C ASP A 79 -9.55 2.74 0.95
N VAL A 80 -9.09 3.51 1.94
CA VAL A 80 -9.17 3.18 3.37
C VAL A 80 -9.36 4.47 4.17
N SER A 81 -10.20 4.41 5.20
CA SER A 81 -10.45 5.48 6.16
C SER A 81 -10.10 4.98 7.55
N THR A 82 -9.23 5.70 8.26
CA THR A 82 -8.84 5.33 9.62
C THR A 82 -9.01 6.48 10.59
N ASN A 83 -9.34 6.14 11.84
CA ASN A 83 -9.55 7.15 12.88
C ASN A 83 -8.89 6.73 14.19
N ILE A 84 -7.88 7.50 14.60
CA ILE A 84 -7.18 7.34 15.87
C ILE A 84 -7.98 8.04 16.97
N LEU A 85 -8.39 7.30 17.98
CA LEU A 85 -9.10 7.82 19.14
C LEU A 85 -8.11 8.17 20.26
N LEU A 86 -8.02 9.46 20.62
CA LEU A 86 -7.09 9.97 21.63
C LEU A 86 -7.36 9.45 23.05
N PHE A 87 -8.58 9.02 23.35
CA PHE A 87 -8.96 8.46 24.67
C PHE A 87 -8.72 6.94 24.77
N LYS A 88 -8.22 6.30 23.70
CA LYS A 88 -7.80 4.89 23.68
C LYS A 88 -6.27 4.78 23.75
N PRO A 89 -5.70 3.59 24.03
CA PRO A 89 -4.26 3.36 23.98
C PRO A 89 -3.68 3.78 22.62
N ILE A 90 -2.94 4.89 22.59
CA ILE A 90 -2.55 5.55 21.34
C ILE A 90 -1.37 4.85 20.65
N GLU A 91 -0.45 4.27 21.42
CA GLU A 91 0.75 3.63 20.88
C GLU A 91 0.40 2.43 19.98
N LYS A 92 -0.56 1.61 20.41
CA LYS A 92 -1.05 0.48 19.59
C LYS A 92 -1.70 0.97 18.30
N GLN A 93 -2.53 2.02 18.38
CA GLN A 93 -3.15 2.62 17.19
C GLN A 93 -2.11 3.18 16.21
N TYR A 94 -1.01 3.75 16.71
CA TYR A 94 0.09 4.20 15.87
C TYR A 94 0.81 3.04 15.17
N GLN A 95 1.08 1.94 15.88
CA GLN A 95 1.69 0.74 15.30
C GLN A 95 0.79 0.14 14.21
N ASP A 96 -0.50 0.03 14.49
CA ASP A 96 -1.50 -0.49 13.54
C ASP A 96 -1.59 0.40 12.29
N LEU A 97 -1.63 1.72 12.46
CA LEU A 97 -1.65 2.67 11.34
C LEU A 97 -0.39 2.56 10.47
N VAL A 98 0.79 2.43 11.09
CA VAL A 98 2.05 2.22 10.36
C VAL A 98 1.97 0.94 9.52
N LEU A 99 1.51 -0.18 10.09
CA LEU A 99 1.36 -1.43 9.35
C LEU A 99 0.41 -1.28 8.14
N ILE A 100 -0.74 -0.62 8.36
CA ILE A 100 -1.73 -0.39 7.31
C ILE A 100 -1.11 0.44 6.19
N LEU A 101 -0.57 1.62 6.49
CA LEU A 101 -0.05 2.51 5.45
C LEU A 101 1.19 1.94 4.74
N THR A 102 2.11 1.28 5.46
CA THR A 102 3.29 0.64 4.84
C THR A 102 2.95 -0.54 3.94
N SER A 103 1.69 -1.01 3.93
CA SER A 103 1.23 -2.00 2.97
C SER A 103 1.23 -1.49 1.52
N LYS A 104 1.05 -0.18 1.31
CA LYS A 104 0.96 0.43 -0.03
C LYS A 104 1.83 1.67 -0.24
N PHE A 105 2.46 2.18 0.82
CA PHE A 105 3.28 3.38 0.78
C PHE A 105 4.68 3.13 1.33
N SER A 106 5.66 3.93 0.89
CA SER A 106 7.04 3.79 1.35
C SER A 106 7.16 4.13 2.85
N PRO A 107 8.06 3.46 3.60
CA PRO A 107 8.29 3.76 5.01
C PRO A 107 8.59 5.24 5.27
N GLU A 108 9.37 5.87 4.40
CA GLU A 108 9.73 7.29 4.47
C GLU A 108 8.52 8.22 4.42
N LEU A 109 7.52 7.89 3.60
CA LEU A 109 6.28 8.66 3.52
C LEU A 109 5.42 8.42 4.77
N VAL A 110 5.33 7.16 5.21
CA VAL A 110 4.58 6.81 6.44
C VAL A 110 5.19 7.52 7.64
N ASP A 111 6.51 7.61 7.76
CA ASP A 111 7.18 8.36 8.83
C ASP A 111 6.80 9.84 8.82
N GLN A 112 6.69 10.47 7.64
CA GLN A 112 6.24 11.87 7.53
C GLN A 112 4.78 12.03 7.96
N VAL A 113 3.91 11.10 7.56
CA VAL A 113 2.49 11.07 7.96
C VAL A 113 2.40 10.91 9.48
N MET A 114 3.13 9.96 10.06
CA MET A 114 3.14 9.69 11.50
C MET A 114 3.72 10.86 12.30
N ALA A 115 4.78 11.49 11.82
CA ALA A 115 5.34 12.69 12.43
C ALA A 115 4.33 13.83 12.47
N TYR A 116 3.44 13.92 11.48
CA TYR A 116 2.34 14.88 11.49
C TYR A 116 1.23 14.46 12.46
N VAL A 117 0.71 13.24 12.36
CA VAL A 117 -0.33 12.68 13.25
C VAL A 117 0.03 12.88 14.73
N LYS A 118 1.28 12.63 15.11
CA LYS A 118 1.78 12.75 16.48
C LYS A 118 1.83 14.19 17.02
N GLN A 119 1.58 15.22 16.20
CA GLN A 119 1.49 16.60 16.67
C GLN A 119 0.24 16.86 17.52
N LYS A 120 -0.82 16.06 17.34
CA LYS A 120 -2.02 16.12 18.17
C LYS A 120 -1.98 14.99 19.21
N THR A 121 -1.88 15.40 20.46
CA THR A 121 -1.86 14.51 21.64
C THR A 121 -3.05 14.75 22.56
N ASN A 122 -3.77 15.86 22.38
CA ASN A 122 -4.93 16.24 23.18
C ASN A 122 -6.12 16.68 22.29
N TRP A 123 -7.35 16.54 22.79
CA TRP A 123 -8.57 16.74 22.02
C TRP A 123 -8.81 18.22 21.65
N ASP A 124 -8.27 19.15 22.43
CA ASP A 124 -8.34 20.60 22.22
C ASP A 124 -7.35 21.14 21.17
N GLN A 125 -6.34 20.35 20.79
CA GLN A 125 -5.38 20.71 19.75
C GLN A 125 -5.98 20.56 18.35
N GLU A 126 -5.67 21.49 17.45
CA GLU A 126 -6.02 21.37 16.04
C GLU A 126 -4.88 20.72 15.26
N LEU A 127 -5.25 19.79 14.38
CA LEU A 127 -4.41 19.30 13.32
C LEU A 127 -5.07 19.71 11.99
N LYS A 128 -4.53 20.75 11.36
CA LYS A 128 -5.08 21.24 10.08
C LYS A 128 -5.04 20.12 9.04
N LEU A 129 -5.93 20.19 8.05
CA LEU A 129 -5.86 19.25 6.94
C LEU A 129 -4.50 19.36 6.26
N LYS A 130 -3.81 18.23 6.16
CA LYS A 130 -2.56 18.09 5.41
C LYS A 130 -2.66 16.88 4.51
N GLU A 131 -2.08 17.02 3.33
CA GLU A 131 -2.20 16.03 2.27
C GLU A 131 -0.81 15.63 1.76
N TRP A 132 -0.67 14.36 1.39
CA TRP A 132 0.47 13.84 0.65
C TRP A 132 -0.03 13.13 -0.60
N VAL A 133 0.77 13.15 -1.67
CA VAL A 133 0.45 12.47 -2.92
C VAL A 133 1.46 11.36 -3.15
N ALA A 134 0.98 10.13 -3.29
CA ALA A 134 1.80 8.98 -3.63
C ALA A 134 0.98 7.88 -4.29
N ASN A 135 1.59 7.16 -5.24
CA ASN A 135 0.98 5.98 -5.89
C ASN A 135 -0.44 6.23 -6.43
N GLY A 136 -0.69 7.42 -7.00
CA GLY A 136 -2.01 7.80 -7.53
C GLY A 136 -3.08 8.00 -6.46
N CYS A 137 -2.69 8.23 -5.20
CA CYS A 137 -3.58 8.50 -4.09
C CYS A 137 -3.20 9.79 -3.36
N PHE A 138 -4.19 10.46 -2.77
CA PHE A 138 -4.03 11.41 -1.69
C PHE A 138 -4.07 10.67 -0.35
N ILE A 139 -3.17 11.00 0.57
CA ILE A 139 -3.27 10.66 1.99
C ILE A 139 -3.62 11.96 2.70
N GLU A 140 -4.84 12.05 3.22
CA GLU A 140 -5.40 13.24 3.88
C GLU A 140 -5.40 12.99 5.39
N VAL A 141 -4.78 13.87 6.18
CA VAL A 141 -4.78 13.79 7.65
C VAL A 141 -5.31 15.08 8.23
N GLY A 142 -6.28 14.99 9.15
CA GLY A 142 -6.87 16.16 9.78
C GLY A 142 -7.62 15.86 11.08
N SER A 143 -7.71 16.86 11.95
CA SER A 143 -8.58 16.86 13.12
C SER A 143 -8.81 18.27 13.63
N ASN A 144 -10.07 18.68 13.74
CA ASN A 144 -10.42 19.94 14.38
C ASN A 144 -10.15 19.89 15.90
N ALA A 145 -9.87 21.07 16.47
CA ALA A 145 -9.93 21.25 17.93
C ALA A 145 -11.34 20.91 18.44
N GLY A 146 -11.42 20.26 19.60
CA GLY A 146 -12.68 19.73 20.11
C GLY A 146 -12.93 18.26 19.73
N ASN A 147 -12.25 17.75 18.70
CA ASN A 147 -12.37 16.37 18.27
C ASN A 147 -11.35 15.47 18.99
N SER A 148 -11.82 14.32 19.45
CA SER A 148 -10.98 13.28 20.06
C SER A 148 -10.48 12.25 19.05
N GLY A 149 -10.86 12.38 17.77
CA GLY A 149 -10.42 11.53 16.66
C GLY A 149 -9.48 12.24 15.71
N ILE A 150 -8.37 11.60 15.30
CA ILE A 150 -7.55 12.02 14.17
C ILE A 150 -7.96 11.20 12.96
N GLN A 151 -8.48 11.86 11.92
CA GLN A 151 -8.92 11.21 10.70
C GLN A 151 -7.75 11.11 9.71
N ILE A 152 -7.57 9.93 9.12
CA ILE A 152 -6.61 9.66 8.05
C ILE A 152 -7.35 8.93 6.93
N ASP A 153 -7.52 9.59 5.79
CA ASP A 153 -8.18 9.05 4.62
C ASP A 153 -7.18 8.87 3.48
N VAL A 154 -7.21 7.71 2.84
CA VAL A 154 -6.49 7.47 1.59
C VAL A 154 -7.50 7.53 0.46
N ARG A 155 -7.37 8.51 -0.43
CA ARG A 155 -8.29 8.74 -1.55
C ARG A 155 -7.60 8.53 -2.88
N ARG A 156 -8.21 7.76 -3.78
CA ARG A 156 -7.73 7.54 -5.16
C ARG A 156 -7.96 8.79 -6.02
N ILE A 157 -6.98 9.09 -6.88
CA ILE A 157 -7.02 10.17 -7.88
C ILE A 157 -7.69 9.67 -9.16
#